data_AF-A0A7J7JPV8-F1
#
_entry.id   AF-A0A7J7JPV8-F1
#
_cell.length_a   1.000
_cell.length_b   1.000
_cell.length_c   1.000
_cell.angle_alpha   90.00
_cell.angle_beta   90.00
_cell.angle_gamma   90.00
#
_symmetry.space_group_name_H-M   'P 1'
#
loop_
_entity.id
_entity.type
_entity.pdbx_description
1 polymer ?
#
loop_
_entity_poly.entity_id
_entity_poly.type
_entity_poly.pdbx_seq_one_letter_code
_entity_poly.pdbx_strand_id
1 'polypeptide(L)'
;MRILSSYLGEDFFLSQLIINKGWRVVLSSQPTGQNPGLSTLTSFKARMMRWMYLRFAAMPLLILFEPLTEHICLGPLTSLAAQYLFNIPFYIFIPVHMVSWCIMDYILSAVIENGRPAYSVFSHIKAWIVRELMILYIWPNVVLMREVSWGGKRFRVRFGGKTEKIINGDSHALIHI
;
A
#
# COMPACT_ATOMS: atom_id res chain seq x y z
N MET A 1 -2.81 -21.80 -16.48
CA MET A 1 -2.38 -20.38 -16.64
C MET A 1 -3.48 -19.43 -17.11
N ARG A 2 -4.44 -19.83 -17.97
CA ARG A 2 -5.51 -18.94 -18.49
C ARG A 2 -6.42 -18.27 -17.43
N ILE A 3 -6.51 -18.81 -16.22
CA ILE A 3 -7.35 -18.24 -15.14
C ILE A 3 -6.69 -17.00 -14.51
N LEU A 4 -5.36 -16.95 -14.44
CA LEU A 4 -4.64 -15.84 -13.79
C LEU A 4 -4.53 -14.61 -14.70
N SER A 5 -4.57 -14.79 -16.02
CA SER A 5 -4.46 -13.68 -16.98
C SER A 5 -5.60 -12.66 -16.91
N SER A 6 -6.70 -12.97 -16.21
CA SER A 6 -7.79 -12.02 -15.94
C SER A 6 -7.56 -11.12 -14.71
N TYR A 7 -6.41 -11.25 -14.04
CA TYR A 7 -6.09 -10.52 -12.81
C TYR A 7 -4.80 -9.69 -13.01
N LEU A 8 -4.80 -8.44 -12.54
CA LEU A 8 -3.62 -7.58 -12.58
C LEU A 8 -2.67 -7.88 -11.40
N GLY A 9 -3.24 -8.30 -10.26
CA GLY A 9 -2.52 -8.79 -9.09
C GLY A 9 -2.45 -10.31 -9.08
N GLU A 10 -1.90 -10.90 -10.15
CA GLU A 10 -1.86 -12.35 -10.36
C GLU A 10 -1.13 -13.11 -9.24
N ASP A 11 -0.11 -12.49 -8.64
CA ASP A 11 0.70 -13.00 -7.52
C ASP A 11 -0.14 -13.27 -6.27
N PHE A 12 -1.01 -12.33 -5.92
CA PHE A 12 -1.94 -12.43 -4.80
C PHE A 12 -2.95 -13.57 -5.02
N PHE A 13 -3.59 -13.62 -6.20
CA PHE A 13 -4.58 -14.65 -6.49
C PHE A 13 -3.98 -16.05 -6.66
N LEU A 14 -2.75 -16.14 -7.18
CA LEU A 14 -2.00 -17.38 -7.21
C LEU A 14 -1.74 -17.88 -5.78
N SER A 15 -1.30 -17.00 -4.87
CA SER A 15 -1.07 -17.35 -3.47
C SER A 15 -2.34 -17.85 -2.80
N GLN A 16 -3.47 -17.17 -3.02
CA GLN A 16 -4.77 -17.61 -2.50
C GLN A 16 -5.19 -18.98 -3.05
N LEU A 17 -4.95 -19.25 -4.34
CA LEU A 17 -5.25 -20.55 -4.95
C LEU A 17 -4.41 -21.68 -4.33
N ILE A 18 -3.13 -21.43 -4.07
CA ILE A 18 -2.22 -22.38 -3.43
C ILE A 18 -2.71 -22.71 -2.01
N ILE A 19 -3.05 -21.68 -1.23
CA ILE A 19 -3.59 -21.82 0.13
C ILE A 19 -4.91 -22.61 0.11
N ASN A 20 -5.82 -22.29 -0.80
CA ASN A 20 -7.12 -22.98 -0.92
C ASN A 20 -6.97 -24.47 -1.31
N LYS A 21 -5.85 -24.85 -1.94
CA LYS A 21 -5.51 -26.25 -2.22
C LYS A 21 -4.87 -26.99 -1.03
N GLY A 22 -4.75 -26.34 0.13
CA GLY A 22 -4.18 -26.91 1.35
C GLY A 22 -2.66 -26.75 1.48
N TRP A 23 -2.01 -26.05 0.55
CA TRP A 23 -0.57 -25.77 0.62
C TRP A 23 -0.29 -24.54 1.46
N ARG A 24 0.94 -24.43 1.98
CA ARG A 24 1.38 -23.28 2.76
C ARG A 24 2.25 -22.36 1.91
N VAL A 25 1.97 -21.06 1.98
CA VAL A 25 2.84 -20.02 1.42
C VAL A 25 3.71 -19.49 2.55
N VAL A 26 5.03 -19.52 2.37
CA VAL A 26 6.01 -19.09 3.36
C VAL A 26 6.86 -17.97 2.76
N LEU A 27 7.22 -16.98 3.58
CA LEU A 27 8.11 -15.90 3.17
C LEU A 27 9.57 -16.34 3.28
N SER A 28 10.35 -16.06 2.24
CA SER A 28 11.81 -16.23 2.28
C SER A 28 12.43 -15.28 3.31
N SER A 29 13.47 -15.74 4.01
CA SER A 29 14.26 -14.89 4.91
C SER A 29 15.15 -13.90 4.16
N GLN A 30 15.41 -14.16 2.87
CA GLN A 30 16.24 -13.29 2.04
C GLN A 30 15.36 -12.41 1.14
N PRO A 31 15.60 -11.08 1.14
CA PRO A 31 14.92 -10.19 0.21
C PRO A 31 15.36 -10.51 -1.22
N THR A 32 14.39 -10.63 -2.13
CA THR A 32 14.68 -10.77 -3.55
C THR A 32 15.13 -9.42 -4.11
N GLY A 33 16.28 -9.38 -4.77
CA GLY A 33 16.74 -8.17 -5.45
C GLY A 33 15.77 -7.74 -6.55
N GLN A 34 15.38 -6.47 -6.55
CA GLN A 34 14.64 -5.85 -7.64
C GLN A 34 15.53 -4.78 -8.26
N ASN A 35 15.69 -4.75 -9.58
CA ASN A 35 16.41 -3.68 -10.25
C ASN A 35 15.64 -2.37 -10.08
N PRO A 36 16.15 -1.38 -9.30
CA PRO A 36 15.47 -0.11 -9.17
C PRO A 36 15.76 0.71 -10.42
N GLY A 37 14.72 1.01 -11.21
CA GLY A 37 14.80 2.03 -12.25
C GLY A 37 14.82 3.44 -11.64
N LEU A 38 15.16 4.45 -12.45
CA LEU A 38 15.02 5.85 -12.05
C LEU A 38 13.53 6.16 -11.77
N SER A 39 13.22 6.46 -10.51
CA SER A 39 11.85 6.76 -10.08
C SER A 39 11.71 8.24 -9.71
N THR A 40 10.76 8.92 -10.34
CA THR A 40 10.31 10.26 -9.92
C THR A 40 9.19 10.14 -8.87
N LEU A 41 8.94 11.21 -8.11
CA LEU A 41 7.83 11.25 -7.15
C LEU A 41 6.48 10.96 -7.82
N THR A 42 6.27 11.43 -9.05
CA THR A 42 5.06 11.14 -9.84
C THR A 42 4.95 9.65 -10.17
N SER A 43 6.05 9.00 -10.54
CA SER A 43 6.06 7.55 -10.80
C SER A 43 5.78 6.74 -9.52
N PHE A 44 6.31 7.19 -8.38
CA PHE A 44 6.03 6.60 -7.07
C PHE A 44 4.55 6.73 -6.70
N LYS A 45 4.00 7.95 -6.80
CA LYS A 45 2.57 8.22 -6.58
C LYS A 45 1.69 7.32 -7.45
N ALA A 46 1.96 7.27 -8.75
CA ALA A 46 1.18 6.45 -9.69
C ALA A 46 1.26 4.95 -9.35
N ARG A 47 2.42 4.47 -8.90
CA ARG A 47 2.59 3.09 -8.42
C ARG A 47 1.77 2.82 -7.16
N MET A 48 1.87 3.69 -6.15
CA MET A 48 1.15 3.52 -4.89
C MET A 48 -0.37 3.58 -5.07
N MET A 49 -0.87 4.53 -5.85
CA MET A 49 -2.29 4.61 -6.24
C MET A 49 -2.78 3.31 -6.88
N ARG A 50 -2.01 2.77 -7.84
CA ARG A 50 -2.36 1.49 -8.50
C ARG A 50 -2.37 0.33 -7.51
N TRP A 51 -1.34 0.22 -6.67
CA TRP A 51 -1.21 -0.85 -5.69
C TRP A 51 -2.38 -0.86 -4.70
N MET A 52 -2.69 0.30 -4.13
CA MET A 52 -3.80 0.41 -3.20
C MET A 52 -5.15 0.18 -3.89
N TYR A 53 -5.34 0.64 -5.13
CA TYR A 53 -6.56 0.37 -5.90
C TYR A 53 -6.78 -1.12 -6.17
N LEU A 54 -5.72 -1.85 -6.53
CA LEU A 54 -5.78 -3.31 -6.71
C LEU A 54 -6.11 -4.02 -5.40
N ARG A 55 -5.48 -3.60 -4.29
CA ARG A 55 -5.75 -4.16 -2.97
C ARG A 55 -7.18 -3.85 -2.51
N PHE A 56 -7.70 -2.66 -2.80
CA PHE A 56 -9.07 -2.30 -2.46
C PHE A 56 -10.08 -3.20 -3.19
N ALA A 57 -9.82 -3.50 -4.46
CA ALA A 57 -10.67 -4.42 -5.22
C ALA A 57 -10.57 -5.89 -4.76
N ALA A 58 -9.40 -6.32 -4.26
CA ALA A 58 -9.18 -7.67 -3.78
C ALA A 58 -9.65 -7.89 -2.32
N MET A 59 -9.40 -6.93 -1.43
CA MET A 59 -9.61 -6.99 0.01
C MET A 59 -10.14 -5.65 0.56
N PRO A 60 -11.39 -5.27 0.23
CA PRO A 60 -11.91 -3.93 0.53
C PRO A 60 -11.96 -3.63 2.03
N LEU A 61 -12.32 -4.62 2.85
CA LEU A 61 -12.40 -4.45 4.31
C LEU A 61 -11.04 -4.11 4.92
N LEU A 62 -9.97 -4.79 4.50
CA LEU A 62 -8.62 -4.54 5.02
C LEU A 62 -8.16 -3.12 4.69
N ILE A 63 -8.42 -2.66 3.46
CA ILE A 63 -8.00 -1.33 2.99
C ILE A 63 -8.81 -0.21 3.64
N LEU A 64 -10.09 -0.45 3.97
CA LEU A 64 -10.90 0.53 4.69
C LEU A 64 -10.32 0.84 6.08
N PHE A 65 -9.78 -0.17 6.77
CA PHE A 65 -9.17 -0.02 8.10
C PHE A 65 -7.67 0.28 8.08
N GLU A 66 -7.02 0.25 6.91
CA GLU A 66 -5.59 0.54 6.76
C GLU A 66 -5.16 1.89 7.39
N PRO A 67 -5.90 3.01 7.24
CA PRO A 67 -5.52 4.27 7.88
C PRO A 67 -5.35 4.18 9.38
N LEU A 68 -6.10 3.31 10.07
CA LEU A 68 -5.99 3.13 11.53
C LEU A 68 -4.67 2.50 11.95
N THR A 69 -4.02 1.78 11.04
CA THR A 69 -2.71 1.14 11.27
C THR A 69 -1.54 2.05 10.96
N GLU A 70 -1.77 3.16 10.27
CA GLU A 70 -0.75 4.14 9.92
C GLU A 70 -0.46 5.07 11.11
N HIS A 71 0.78 5.55 11.19
CA HIS A 71 1.26 6.37 12.31
C HIS A 71 0.34 7.56 12.65
N ILE A 72 -0.20 8.25 11.64
CA ILE A 72 -0.99 9.48 11.84
C ILE A 72 -2.28 9.22 12.62
N CYS A 73 -2.95 8.08 12.41
CA CYS A 73 -4.13 7.71 13.17
C CYS A 73 -3.77 6.90 14.42
N LEU A 74 -2.79 6.00 14.31
CA LEU A 74 -2.39 5.13 15.40
C LEU A 74 -1.76 5.90 16.57
N GLY A 75 -0.97 6.94 16.31
CA GLY A 75 -0.31 7.75 17.33
C GLY A 75 -1.30 8.40 18.32
N PRO A 76 -2.30 9.16 17.86
CA PRO A 76 -3.33 9.72 18.73
C PRO A 76 -4.14 8.66 19.49
N LEU A 77 -4.52 7.55 18.84
CA LEU A 77 -5.28 6.47 19.46
C LEU A 77 -4.49 5.78 20.59
N THR A 78 -3.22 5.49 20.34
CA THR A 78 -2.33 4.89 21.33
C THR A 78 -1.98 5.87 22.46
N SER A 79 -1.88 7.16 22.15
CA SER A 79 -1.69 8.22 23.16
C SER A 79 -2.90 8.35 24.09
N LEU A 80 -4.13 8.28 23.57
CA LEU A 80 -5.36 8.24 24.38
C LEU A 80 -5.36 7.04 25.33
N ALA A 81 -5.00 5.87 24.82
CA ALA A 81 -4.88 4.66 25.64
C ALA A 81 -3.79 4.78 26.71
N ALA A 82 -2.63 5.35 26.37
CA ALA A 82 -1.52 5.54 27.29
C ALA A 82 -1.84 6.54 28.41
N GLN A 83 -2.55 7.62 28.09
CA GLN A 83 -3.06 8.56 29.09
C GLN A 83 -4.04 7.86 30.04
N TYR A 84 -4.97 7.06 29.51
CA TYR A 84 -5.97 6.37 30.32
C TYR A 84 -5.37 5.30 31.24
N LEU A 85 -4.42 4.50 30.75
CA LEU A 85 -3.86 3.36 31.47
C LEU A 85 -2.68 3.73 32.38
N PHE A 86 -1.83 4.66 31.94
CA PHE A 86 -0.54 4.96 32.58
C PHE A 86 -0.39 6.43 32.99
N ASN A 87 -1.39 7.27 32.72
CA ASN A 87 -1.36 8.70 32.98
C ASN A 87 -0.19 9.44 32.28
N ILE A 88 0.27 8.90 31.15
CA ILE A 88 1.32 9.51 30.35
C ILE A 88 0.72 10.64 29.52
N PRO A 89 1.24 11.88 29.63
CA PRO A 89 0.70 13.02 28.88
C PRO A 89 0.90 12.90 27.37
N PHE A 90 -0.11 13.32 26.60
CA PHE A 90 -0.11 13.28 25.13
C PHE A 90 1.12 13.91 24.48
N TYR A 91 1.56 15.06 25.00
CA TYR A 91 2.68 15.82 24.44
C TYR A 91 4.03 15.12 24.63
N ILE A 92 4.15 14.17 25.55
CA ILE A 92 5.34 13.31 25.69
C ILE A 92 5.19 12.08 24.80
N PHE A 93 4.02 11.44 24.83
CA PHE A 93 3.82 10.17 24.15
C PHE A 93 3.94 10.30 22.62
N ILE A 94 3.26 11.29 22.02
CA ILE A 94 3.19 11.43 20.55
C ILE A 94 4.59 11.61 19.92
N PRO A 95 5.46 12.52 20.39
CA PRO A 95 6.81 12.65 19.82
C PRO A 95 7.64 11.38 19.97
N VAL A 96 7.58 10.70 21.12
CA VAL A 96 8.31 9.45 21.35
C VAL A 96 7.83 8.36 20.41
N HIS A 97 6.52 8.22 20.25
CA HIS A 97 5.91 7.27 19.31
C HIS A 97 6.32 7.57 17.87
N MET A 98 6.26 8.84 17.45
CA MET A 98 6.66 9.29 16.11
C MET A 98 8.12 8.98 15.79
N VAL A 99 9.03 9.29 16.72
CA VAL A 99 10.46 9.00 16.57
C VAL A 99 10.69 7.49 16.51
N SER A 100 10.03 6.72 17.38
CA SER A 100 10.13 5.26 17.39
C SER A 100 9.65 4.66 16.06
N TRP A 101 8.55 5.16 15.50
CA TRP A 101 8.03 4.73 14.21
C TRP A 101 9.01 5.00 13.07
N CYS A 102 9.58 6.21 13.04
CA CYS A 102 10.61 6.59 12.05
C CYS A 102 11.87 5.73 12.16
N ILE A 103 12.31 5.40 13.38
CA ILE A 103 13.44 4.48 13.60
C ILE A 103 13.12 3.07 13.09
N MET A 104 11.92 2.56 13.34
CA MET A 104 11.52 1.23 12.86
C MET A 104 11.50 1.15 11.33
N ASP A 105 11.05 2.21 10.64
CA ASP A 105 11.11 2.29 9.18
C ASP A 105 12.54 2.36 8.63
N TYR A 106 13.43 3.06 9.34
CA TYR A 106 14.85 3.06 9.02
C TYR A 106 15.47 1.67 9.16
N ILE A 107 15.16 0.97 10.26
CA ILE A 107 15.60 -0.42 10.49
C ILE A 107 15.06 -1.34 9.39
N LEU A 108 13.77 -1.23 9.05
CA LEU A 108 13.16 -2.02 7.99
C LEU A 108 13.89 -1.81 6.65
N SER A 109 14.21 -0.56 6.33
CA SER A 109 14.95 -0.25 5.10
C SER A 109 16.35 -0.86 5.11
N ALA A 110 17.05 -0.83 6.26
CA ALA A 110 18.35 -1.46 6.42
C ALA A 110 18.28 -3.00 6.26
N VAL A 111 17.21 -3.63 6.78
CA VAL A 111 16.98 -5.07 6.61
C VAL A 111 16.74 -5.42 5.14
N ILE A 112 15.93 -4.62 4.42
CA ILE A 112 15.63 -4.85 3.00
C ILE A 112 16.88 -4.67 2.13
N GLU A 113 17.71 -3.66 2.42
CA GLU A 113 18.98 -3.43 1.72
C GLU A 113 20.10 -4.39 2.18
N ASN A 114 19.80 -5.29 3.13
CA ASN A 114 20.74 -6.24 3.73
C ASN A 114 22.02 -5.55 4.25
N GLY A 115 21.86 -4.38 4.87
CA GLY A 115 22.99 -3.55 5.29
C GLY A 115 22.60 -2.11 5.60
N ARG A 116 23.60 -1.24 5.73
CA ARG A 116 23.36 0.19 5.93
C ARG A 116 22.79 0.79 4.64
N PRO A 117 21.66 1.49 4.68
CA PRO A 117 21.10 2.07 3.48
C PRO A 117 22.06 3.04 2.79
N ALA A 118 22.06 3.05 1.45
CA ALA A 118 22.97 3.89 0.66
C ALA A 118 22.64 5.40 0.71
N TYR A 119 21.64 5.82 1.49
CA TYR A 119 21.21 7.20 1.66
C TYR A 119 21.51 7.76 3.06
N SER A 120 21.57 9.08 3.16
CA SER A 120 21.74 9.75 4.46
C SER A 120 20.46 9.70 5.31
N VAL A 121 20.63 9.73 6.64
CA VAL A 121 19.50 9.79 7.61
C VAL A 121 18.59 10.98 7.32
N PHE A 122 19.13 12.12 6.92
CA PHE A 122 18.32 13.28 6.54
C PHE A 122 17.46 13.02 5.29
N SER A 123 17.98 12.26 4.32
CA SER A 123 17.21 11.85 3.14
C SER A 123 16.09 10.88 3.53
N HIS A 124 16.37 9.98 4.49
CA HIS A 124 15.35 9.09 5.06
C HIS A 124 14.21 9.89 5.70
N ILE A 125 14.51 10.83 6.60
CA ILE A 125 13.49 11.63 7.29
C ILE A 125 12.62 12.39 6.29
N LYS A 126 13.23 13.01 5.26
CA LYS A 126 12.45 13.69 4.20
C LYS A 126 11.54 12.72 3.45
N ALA A 127 12.04 11.55 3.07
CA ALA A 127 11.26 10.54 2.36
C ALA A 127 10.13 9.98 3.24
N TRP A 128 10.41 9.75 4.53
CA TRP A 128 9.47 9.32 5.55
C TRP A 128 8.29 10.31 5.67
N ILE A 129 8.58 11.60 5.84
CA ILE A 129 7.54 12.65 5.91
C ILE A 129 6.69 12.67 4.63
N VAL A 130 7.33 12.62 3.46
CA VAL A 130 6.60 12.62 2.18
C VAL A 130 5.70 11.40 2.08
N ARG A 131 6.17 10.22 2.48
CA ARG A 131 5.37 8.99 2.48
C ARG A 131 4.18 9.08 3.45
N GLU A 132 4.39 9.56 4.68
CA GLU A 132 3.32 9.77 5.68
C GLU A 132 2.25 10.76 5.21
N LEU A 133 2.64 11.82 4.50
CA LEU A 133 1.66 12.76 3.95
C LEU A 133 0.97 12.20 2.70
N MET A 134 1.69 11.41 1.91
CA MET A 134 1.14 10.80 0.70
C MET A 134 0.08 9.75 1.01
N ILE A 135 0.16 9.00 2.11
CA ILE A 135 -0.87 8.01 2.44
C ILE A 135 -2.23 8.68 2.71
N LEU A 136 -2.24 9.84 3.38
CA LEU A 136 -3.45 10.65 3.59
C LEU A 136 -4.07 11.15 2.29
N TYR A 137 -3.25 11.38 1.27
CA TYR A 137 -3.73 11.78 -0.04
C TYR A 137 -4.18 10.57 -0.88
N ILE A 138 -3.39 9.51 -0.93
CA ILE A 138 -3.60 8.34 -1.80
C ILE A 138 -4.86 7.60 -1.38
N TRP A 139 -5.02 7.32 -0.09
CA TRP A 139 -6.12 6.51 0.41
C TRP A 139 -7.51 7.00 -0.02
N PRO A 140 -7.93 8.26 0.27
CA PRO A 140 -9.25 8.71 -0.14
C PRO A 140 -9.41 8.79 -1.66
N ASN A 141 -8.34 9.16 -2.38
CA ASN A 141 -8.38 9.21 -3.85
C ASN A 141 -8.59 7.82 -4.46
N VAL A 142 -8.01 6.77 -3.87
CA VAL A 142 -8.18 5.39 -4.35
C VAL A 142 -9.58 4.87 -4.10
N VAL A 143 -10.19 5.19 -2.94
CA VAL A 143 -11.59 4.79 -2.67
C VAL A 143 -12.55 5.38 -3.69
N LEU A 144 -12.26 6.59 -4.18
CA LEU A 144 -13.06 7.27 -5.22
C LEU A 144 -12.68 6.87 -6.66
N MET A 145 -11.53 6.22 -6.84
CA MET A 145 -11.00 5.84 -8.14
C MET A 145 -11.81 4.69 -8.75
N ARG A 146 -12.13 4.79 -10.05
CA ARG A 146 -12.90 3.75 -10.77
C ARG A 146 -12.08 2.94 -11.76
N GLU A 147 -10.93 3.46 -12.17
CA GLU A 147 -10.14 2.94 -13.28
C GLU A 147 -8.66 3.16 -13.03
N VAL A 148 -7.82 2.25 -13.52
CA VAL A 148 -6.37 2.31 -13.37
C VAL A 148 -5.65 2.14 -14.70
N SER A 149 -4.58 2.93 -14.90
CA SER A 149 -3.73 2.83 -16.08
C SER A 149 -2.45 2.03 -15.81
N TRP A 150 -2.15 1.11 -16.71
CA TRP A 150 -0.93 0.29 -16.66
C TRP A 150 -0.53 -0.19 -18.05
N GLY A 151 0.78 -0.13 -18.37
CA GLY A 151 1.30 -0.57 -19.67
C GLY A 151 0.63 0.09 -20.88
N GLY A 152 0.27 1.38 -20.78
CA GLY A 152 -0.44 2.13 -21.82
C GLY A 152 -1.93 1.77 -21.99
N LYS A 153 -2.47 0.87 -21.17
CA LYS A 153 -3.87 0.41 -21.20
C LYS A 153 -4.61 0.91 -19.95
N ARG A 154 -5.94 1.01 -20.06
CA ARG A 154 -6.83 1.32 -18.93
C ARG A 154 -7.61 0.07 -18.54
N PHE A 155 -7.76 -0.12 -17.23
CA PHE A 155 -8.43 -1.27 -16.65
C PHE A 155 -9.43 -0.81 -15.60
N ARG A 156 -10.57 -1.50 -15.54
CA ARG A 156 -11.50 -1.45 -14.41
C ARG A 156 -11.38 -2.75 -13.65
N VAL A 157 -11.27 -2.68 -12.32
CA VAL A 157 -11.11 -3.86 -11.48
C VAL A 157 -12.36 -4.01 -10.64
N ARG A 158 -13.06 -5.14 -10.78
CA ARG A 158 -14.25 -5.46 -9.99
C ARG A 158 -13.84 -6.00 -8.62
N PHE A 159 -14.76 -5.95 -7.66
CA PHE A 159 -14.59 -6.66 -6.39
C PHE A 159 -14.29 -8.14 -6.64
N GLY A 160 -13.31 -8.67 -5.92
CA GLY A 160 -12.71 -9.98 -6.19
C GLY A 160 -11.56 -9.95 -7.20
N GLY A 161 -11.13 -8.76 -7.66
CA GLY A 161 -9.89 -8.50 -8.40
C GLY A 161 -9.88 -8.81 -9.90
N LYS A 162 -11.02 -9.25 -10.48
CA LYS A 162 -11.11 -9.47 -11.93
C LYS A 162 -10.97 -8.15 -12.69
N THR A 163 -10.15 -8.15 -13.73
CA THR A 163 -9.87 -6.95 -14.54
C THR A 163 -10.58 -6.97 -15.87
N GLU A 164 -11.19 -5.84 -16.20
CA GLU A 164 -11.82 -5.57 -17.49
C GLU A 164 -11.00 -4.48 -18.19
N LYS A 165 -10.49 -4.79 -19.38
CA LYS A 165 -9.77 -3.81 -20.18
C LYS A 165 -10.78 -2.84 -20.79
N ILE A 166 -10.57 -1.55 -20.57
CA ILE A 166 -11.37 -0.51 -21.22
C ILE A 166 -10.74 -0.26 -22.59
N ILE A 167 -11.47 -0.61 -23.64
CA ILE A 167 -11.12 -0.25 -25.02
C ILE A 167 -11.74 1.13 -25.23
N ASN A 168 -10.93 2.16 -25.49
CA ASN A 168 -11.46 3.46 -25.89
C ASN A 168 -12.16 3.29 -27.25
N GLY A 169 -13.47 3.04 -27.23
CA GLY A 169 -14.24 2.71 -28.42
C GLY A 169 -15.75 2.62 -28.25
N ASP A 170 -16.35 3.01 -27.12
CA ASP A 170 -17.82 3.02 -26.97
C ASP A 170 -18.33 4.38 -26.49
N SER A 171 -18.52 5.27 -27.47
CA SER A 171 -19.75 6.06 -27.48
C SER A 171 -20.90 5.07 -27.69
N HIS A 172 -21.88 5.08 -26.77
CA HIS A 172 -23.14 4.31 -26.76
C HIS A 172 -23.18 2.97 -26.02
N ALA A 173 -24.33 2.79 -25.34
CA ALA A 173 -24.88 1.61 -24.66
C ALA A 173 -24.37 1.36 -23.22
N LEU A 174 -25.14 1.42 -22.12
CA LEU A 174 -26.58 1.56 -21.87
C LEU A 174 -26.72 2.11 -20.43
N ILE A 175 -27.26 3.32 -20.26
CA ILE A 175 -28.05 3.64 -19.07
C ILE A 175 -29.47 3.25 -19.45
N HIS A 176 -29.97 2.18 -18.87
CA HIS A 176 -31.42 1.99 -18.75
C HIS A 176 -31.70 1.56 -17.30
N ILE A 177 -32.26 2.53 -16.59
CA ILE A 177 -33.21 2.45 -15.47
C ILE A 177 -32.72 1.72 -14.22
#